data_AF-A0A2P8Q9J3-F1
#
_entry.id   AF-A0A2P8Q9J3-F1
#
_cell.length_a   1.000
_cell.length_b   1.000
_cell.length_c   1.000
_cell.angle_alpha   90.00
_cell.angle_beta   90.00
_cell.angle_gamma   90.00
#
_symmetry.space_group_name_H-M   'P 1'
#
loop_
_entity.id
_entity.type
_entity.pdbx_description
1 polymer ?
#
loop_
_entity_poly.entity_id
_entity_poly.type
_entity_poly.pdbx_seq_one_letter_code
_entity_poly.pdbx_strand_id
1 'polypeptide(L)'
;MIIDASNVAATRKRPWPFSRVVDVREAWMRHNPGTTAVAVLDASVRPVLDDQHLVELAEQEHWLEVHQGDADDRILALADQFEAAIVSSDNFRYARREYAWLQGNGSRVWSVRRMRGQIMFSPRQLGVASDEEIERDRQKKLTKAGLLRQDAEERFRCSSGLGGCLRGGEVLLPRQVNKDGTRWYCLSCGYEAVEIIAEPPLLDDLDGGPVQVTVQHGYSVRCTITVPSDGLTLGRATRSRADITDVTEDLGRDQVDEISRTHVRIFLDDDGRPLVEHVPEQDQNASFLNPELDFAGRPKSGRLATALPYALEDGDEVHLGPGTVRLRIGFGGDQ
;
A
#
# COMPACT_ATOMS: atom_id res chain seq x y z
N MET A 1 -14.18 4.19 -12.60
CA MET A 1 -13.04 3.68 -11.80
C MET A 1 -12.03 4.79 -11.66
N ILE A 2 -11.42 4.92 -10.48
CA ILE A 2 -10.31 5.82 -10.19
C ILE A 2 -9.03 4.99 -10.03
N ILE A 3 -7.94 5.37 -10.69
CA ILE A 3 -6.65 4.69 -10.62
C ILE A 3 -5.68 5.58 -9.84
N ASP A 4 -5.07 5.03 -8.81
CA ASP A 4 -3.90 5.61 -8.17
C ASP A 4 -2.68 5.43 -9.08
N ALA A 5 -2.40 6.44 -9.89
CA ALA A 5 -1.39 6.35 -10.94
C ALA A 5 0.02 6.20 -10.35
N SER A 6 0.29 6.88 -9.24
CA SER A 6 1.55 6.80 -8.52
C SER A 6 1.82 5.36 -8.06
N ASN A 7 0.82 4.73 -7.44
CA ASN A 7 0.93 3.35 -6.96
C ASN A 7 1.09 2.31 -8.07
N VAL A 8 0.34 2.49 -9.17
CA VAL A 8 0.35 1.54 -10.30
C VAL A 8 1.62 1.65 -11.15
N ALA A 9 2.12 2.88 -11.36
CA ALA A 9 3.35 3.12 -12.10
C ALA A 9 4.60 2.68 -11.31
N ALA A 10 4.55 2.74 -9.97
CA ALA A 10 5.69 2.44 -9.11
C ALA A 10 6.26 1.04 -9.35
N THR A 11 7.54 1.01 -9.74
CA THR A 11 8.37 -0.19 -9.90
C THR A 11 9.65 -0.06 -9.07
N ARG A 12 10.31 -1.20 -8.81
CA ARG A 12 11.61 -1.24 -8.09
C ARG A 12 12.71 -0.44 -8.79
N LYS A 13 12.65 -0.35 -10.12
CA LYS A 13 13.61 0.42 -10.92
C LYS A 13 12.96 1.72 -11.38
N ARG A 14 13.71 2.82 -11.29
CA ARG A 14 13.38 4.08 -11.95
C ARG A 14 14.05 4.17 -13.32
N PRO A 15 13.47 4.92 -14.28
CA PRO A 15 12.19 5.63 -14.18
C PRO A 15 10.98 4.68 -14.14
N TRP A 16 9.84 5.16 -13.63
CA TRP A 16 8.61 4.38 -13.53
C TRP A 16 7.82 4.43 -14.85
N PRO A 17 7.40 3.29 -15.40
CA PRO A 17 6.71 3.27 -16.68
C PRO A 17 5.23 3.64 -16.52
N PHE A 18 4.81 4.78 -17.07
CA PHE A 18 3.40 5.21 -17.06
C PHE A 18 2.53 4.34 -17.97
N SER A 19 3.12 3.65 -18.95
CA SER A 19 2.48 2.57 -19.72
C SER A 19 1.79 1.54 -18.82
N ARG A 20 2.29 1.29 -17.60
CA ARG A 20 1.61 0.41 -16.63
C ARG A 20 0.22 0.91 -16.23
N VAL A 21 0.03 2.22 -16.13
CA VAL A 21 -1.27 2.85 -15.81
C VAL A 21 -2.21 2.72 -16.99
N VAL A 22 -1.69 2.91 -18.22
CA VAL A 22 -2.43 2.71 -19.46
C VAL A 22 -2.93 1.27 -19.57
N ASP A 23 -2.06 0.27 -19.36
CA ASP A 23 -2.45 -1.14 -19.44
C ASP A 23 -3.59 -1.47 -18.46
N VAL A 24 -3.51 -0.95 -17.23
CA VAL A 24 -4.52 -1.16 -16.18
C VAL A 24 -5.85 -0.53 -16.58
N ARG A 25 -5.81 0.70 -17.10
CA ARG A 25 -7.01 1.39 -17.62
C ARG A 25 -7.67 0.58 -18.74
N GLU A 26 -6.89 0.18 -19.74
CA GLU A 26 -7.39 -0.57 -20.88
C GLU A 26 -7.93 -1.95 -20.49
N ALA A 27 -7.20 -2.66 -19.61
CA ALA A 27 -7.65 -3.93 -19.08
C ALA A 27 -8.99 -3.78 -18.34
N TRP A 28 -9.15 -2.76 -17.50
CA TRP A 28 -10.41 -2.52 -16.80
C TRP A 28 -11.56 -2.26 -17.77
N MET A 29 -11.37 -1.35 -18.73
CA MET A 29 -12.41 -1.00 -19.71
C MET A 29 -12.80 -2.18 -20.59
N ARG A 30 -11.85 -3.09 -20.89
CA ARG A 30 -12.12 -4.33 -21.63
C ARG A 30 -12.99 -5.30 -20.82
N HIS A 31 -12.75 -5.43 -19.51
CA HIS A 31 -13.54 -6.29 -18.63
C HIS A 31 -14.88 -5.66 -18.23
N ASN A 32 -14.98 -4.33 -18.29
CA ASN A 32 -16.17 -3.56 -17.90
C ASN A 32 -16.58 -2.59 -19.03
N PRO A 33 -17.11 -3.09 -20.15
CA PRO A 33 -17.51 -2.25 -21.28
C PRO A 33 -18.52 -1.18 -20.87
N GLY A 34 -18.36 0.04 -21.40
CA GLY A 34 -19.23 1.18 -21.08
C GLY A 34 -18.88 1.91 -19.78
N THR A 35 -17.81 1.51 -19.08
CA THR A 35 -17.29 2.25 -17.93
C THR A 35 -16.18 3.23 -18.31
N THR A 36 -16.02 4.29 -17.51
CA THR A 36 -14.90 5.24 -17.61
C THR A 36 -13.89 4.97 -16.51
N ALA A 37 -12.61 5.12 -16.86
CA ALA A 37 -11.49 5.00 -15.94
C ALA A 37 -10.67 6.30 -16.00
N VAL A 38 -10.51 6.94 -14.84
CA VAL A 38 -9.72 8.15 -14.63
C VAL A 38 -8.56 7.80 -13.71
N ALA A 39 -7.40 8.36 -13.96
CA ALA A 39 -6.21 8.21 -13.14
C ALA A 39 -5.91 9.53 -12.43
N VAL A 40 -5.46 9.45 -11.18
CA VAL A 40 -4.97 10.61 -10.43
C VAL A 40 -3.48 10.36 -10.14
N LEU A 41 -2.65 11.33 -10.48
CA LEU A 41 -1.20 11.28 -10.30
C LEU A 41 -0.76 12.39 -9.35
N ASP A 42 0.09 12.04 -8.39
CA ASP A 42 0.77 13.03 -7.57
C ASP A 42 1.76 13.82 -8.44
N ALA A 43 1.65 15.15 -8.44
CA ALA A 43 2.53 16.01 -9.24
C ALA A 43 4.03 15.78 -8.95
N SER A 44 4.39 15.39 -7.73
CA SER A 44 5.76 15.08 -7.35
C SER A 44 6.33 13.84 -8.03
N VAL A 45 5.46 12.93 -8.49
CA VAL A 45 5.85 11.69 -9.19
C VAL A 45 6.05 11.91 -10.69
N ARG A 46 5.44 12.94 -11.27
CA ARG A 46 5.54 13.22 -12.72
C ARG A 46 6.98 13.21 -13.26
N PRO A 47 7.98 13.85 -12.60
CA PRO A 47 9.35 13.87 -13.11
C PRO A 47 10.06 12.51 -13.13
N VAL A 48 9.56 11.51 -12.38
CA VAL A 48 10.19 10.18 -12.30
C VAL A 48 9.54 9.15 -13.24
N LEU A 49 8.57 9.56 -14.07
CA LEU A 49 7.94 8.70 -15.07
C LEU A 49 8.76 8.67 -16.38
N ASP A 50 8.86 7.50 -17.02
CA ASP A 50 9.61 7.31 -18.28
C ASP A 50 8.80 7.79 -19.50
N ASP A 51 7.53 7.36 -19.57
CA ASP A 51 6.67 7.56 -20.73
C ASP A 51 5.98 8.94 -20.72
N GLN A 52 6.73 10.04 -20.69
CA GLN A 52 6.16 11.40 -20.60
C GLN A 52 5.16 11.71 -21.71
N HIS A 53 5.39 11.22 -22.93
CA HIS A 53 4.45 11.37 -24.04
C HIS A 53 3.08 10.72 -23.77
N LEU A 54 3.04 9.59 -23.04
CA LEU A 54 1.77 8.95 -22.63
C LEU A 54 1.07 9.73 -21.52
N VAL A 55 1.84 10.36 -20.62
CA VAL A 55 1.31 11.27 -19.58
C VAL A 55 0.61 12.45 -20.25
N GLU A 56 1.29 13.13 -21.18
CA GLU A 56 0.74 14.28 -21.91
C GLU A 56 -0.51 13.90 -22.71
N LEU A 57 -0.49 12.75 -23.40
CA LEU A 57 -1.65 12.25 -24.13
C LEU A 57 -2.84 11.99 -23.18
N ALA A 58 -2.58 11.39 -22.01
CA ALA A 58 -3.61 11.10 -21.03
C ALA A 58 -4.25 12.36 -20.42
N GLU A 59 -3.46 13.43 -20.22
CA GLU A 59 -3.97 14.75 -19.80
C GLU A 59 -4.82 15.40 -20.90
N GLN A 60 -4.37 15.35 -22.15
CA GLN A 60 -5.09 15.87 -23.31
C GLN A 60 -6.42 15.14 -23.55
N GLU A 61 -6.44 13.83 -23.33
CA GLU A 61 -7.65 13.00 -23.41
C GLU A 61 -8.53 13.08 -22.14
N HIS A 62 -8.13 13.89 -21.16
CA HIS A 62 -8.87 14.17 -19.92
C HIS A 62 -9.20 12.94 -19.08
N TRP A 63 -8.34 11.92 -19.11
CA TRP A 63 -8.47 10.77 -18.20
C TRP A 63 -7.34 10.68 -17.17
N LEU A 64 -6.33 11.55 -17.23
CA LEU A 64 -5.34 11.75 -16.17
C LEU A 64 -5.51 13.13 -15.52
N GLU A 65 -5.64 13.16 -14.19
CA GLU A 65 -5.60 14.37 -13.36
C GLU A 65 -4.30 14.42 -12.57
N VAL A 66 -3.47 15.44 -12.78
CA VAL A 66 -2.25 15.68 -11.99
C VAL A 66 -2.58 16.59 -10.81
N HIS A 67 -2.43 16.08 -9.60
CA HIS A 67 -2.84 16.77 -8.38
C HIS A 67 -1.64 17.41 -7.67
N GLN A 68 -1.77 18.70 -7.33
CA GLN A 68 -0.77 19.47 -6.59
C GLN A 68 -1.03 19.32 -5.08
N GLY A 69 -0.55 18.23 -4.49
CA GLY A 69 -0.80 17.84 -3.11
C GLY A 69 -1.04 16.34 -3.01
N ASP A 70 -1.52 15.89 -1.86
CA ASP A 70 -1.76 14.47 -1.62
C ASP A 70 -2.79 13.90 -2.60
N ALA A 71 -2.33 13.05 -3.53
CA ALA A 71 -3.19 12.49 -4.56
C ALA A 71 -4.28 11.59 -3.97
N ASP A 72 -4.04 10.96 -2.82
CA ASP A 72 -5.01 10.06 -2.21
C ASP A 72 -6.29 10.79 -1.80
N ASP A 73 -6.18 12.01 -1.26
CA ASP A 73 -7.34 12.80 -0.83
C ASP A 73 -8.25 13.06 -2.03
N ARG A 74 -7.66 13.34 -3.19
CA ARG A 74 -8.40 13.53 -4.44
C ARG A 74 -9.00 12.22 -4.96
N ILE A 75 -8.26 11.11 -4.87
CA ILE A 75 -8.74 9.78 -5.26
C ILE A 75 -9.97 9.39 -4.44
N LEU A 76 -9.90 9.56 -3.11
CA LEU A 76 -10.99 9.22 -2.19
C LEU A 76 -12.21 10.12 -2.40
N ALA A 77 -12.02 11.43 -2.57
CA ALA A 77 -13.11 12.35 -2.85
C ALA A 77 -13.84 12.01 -4.17
N LEU A 78 -13.10 11.68 -5.24
CA LEU A 78 -13.68 11.25 -6.51
C LEU A 78 -14.42 9.92 -6.37
N ALA A 79 -13.83 8.96 -5.66
CA ALA A 79 -14.45 7.66 -5.44
C ALA A 79 -15.75 7.76 -4.63
N ASP A 80 -15.79 8.63 -3.63
CA ASP A 80 -16.97 8.89 -2.82
C ASP A 80 -18.07 9.58 -3.65
N GLN A 81 -17.70 10.67 -4.35
CA GLN A 81 -18.62 11.46 -5.18
C GLN A 81 -19.32 10.61 -6.27
N PHE A 82 -18.57 9.70 -6.90
CA PHE A 82 -19.07 8.91 -8.04
C PHE A 82 -19.38 7.45 -7.69
N GLU A 83 -19.32 7.07 -6.41
CA GLU A 83 -19.40 5.68 -5.96
C GLU A 83 -18.48 4.72 -6.74
N ALA A 84 -17.32 5.22 -7.16
CA ALA A 84 -16.44 4.54 -8.09
C ALA A 84 -15.50 3.54 -7.40
N ALA A 85 -15.16 2.47 -8.11
CA ALA A 85 -14.06 1.59 -7.70
C ALA A 85 -12.71 2.33 -7.78
N ILE A 86 -11.82 2.06 -6.82
CA ILE A 86 -10.43 2.52 -6.76
C ILE A 86 -9.51 1.35 -7.06
N VAL A 87 -8.49 1.56 -7.90
CA VAL A 87 -7.35 0.64 -8.03
C VAL A 87 -6.15 1.24 -7.32
N SER A 88 -5.75 0.67 -6.20
CA SER A 88 -4.56 1.05 -5.42
C SER A 88 -4.16 -0.11 -4.49
N SER A 89 -2.86 -0.17 -4.17
CA SER A 89 -2.34 -1.04 -3.12
C SER A 89 -2.38 -0.41 -1.73
N ASP A 90 -2.78 0.86 -1.59
CA ASP A 90 -2.89 1.52 -0.28
C ASP A 90 -4.14 1.06 0.49
N ASN A 91 -3.96 0.83 1.79
CA ASN A 91 -5.01 0.46 2.73
C ASN A 91 -5.91 1.63 3.16
N PHE A 92 -5.50 2.87 2.86
CA PHE A 92 -6.16 4.13 3.19
C PHE A 92 -6.61 4.20 4.66
N ARG A 93 -5.86 3.58 5.57
CA ARG A 93 -6.28 3.42 6.97
C ARG A 93 -6.54 4.76 7.66
N TYR A 94 -5.71 5.76 7.36
CA TYR A 94 -5.85 7.12 7.90
C TYR A 94 -7.19 7.80 7.55
N ALA A 95 -7.81 7.42 6.42
CA ALA A 95 -8.99 8.09 5.89
C ALA A 95 -10.31 7.46 6.34
N ARG A 96 -10.26 6.32 7.04
CA ARG A 96 -11.45 5.51 7.36
C ARG A 96 -12.46 6.18 8.29
N ARG A 97 -12.09 7.24 9.00
CA ARG A 97 -13.04 8.08 9.77
C ARG A 97 -13.90 8.95 8.87
N GLU A 98 -13.31 9.49 7.81
CA GLU A 98 -14.00 10.37 6.85
C GLU A 98 -14.77 9.54 5.82
N TYR A 99 -14.15 8.46 5.33
CA TYR A 99 -14.74 7.55 4.34
C TYR A 99 -15.01 6.19 4.97
N ALA A 100 -16.11 6.09 5.73
CA ALA A 100 -16.46 4.88 6.49
C ALA A 100 -16.62 3.62 5.61
N TRP A 101 -16.89 3.77 4.30
CA TRP A 101 -16.97 2.66 3.36
C TRP A 101 -15.61 1.97 3.08
N LEU A 102 -14.50 2.55 3.54
CA LEU A 102 -13.17 1.91 3.54
C LEU A 102 -12.99 0.90 4.70
N GLN A 103 -13.93 0.83 5.64
CA GLN A 103 -13.89 -0.17 6.71
C GLN A 103 -14.44 -1.53 6.26
N GLY A 104 -13.79 -2.60 6.70
CA GLY A 104 -14.20 -3.97 6.44
C GLY A 104 -13.87 -4.43 5.02
N ASN A 105 -14.72 -5.31 4.51
CA ASN A 105 -14.49 -6.01 3.24
C ASN A 105 -15.32 -5.42 2.09
N GLY A 106 -15.36 -4.09 2.03
CA GLY A 106 -16.05 -3.33 0.98
C GLY A 106 -15.48 -3.62 -0.41
N SER A 107 -16.34 -3.59 -1.43
CA SER A 107 -15.99 -3.97 -2.80
C SER A 107 -15.40 -2.85 -3.66
N ARG A 108 -15.13 -1.67 -3.08
CA ARG A 108 -14.75 -0.48 -3.86
C ARG A 108 -13.25 -0.37 -4.10
N VAL A 109 -12.40 -0.95 -3.26
CA VAL A 109 -10.93 -0.91 -3.48
C VAL A 109 -10.46 -2.22 -4.09
N TRP A 110 -9.65 -2.13 -5.13
CA TRP A 110 -9.16 -3.25 -5.92
C TRP A 110 -7.64 -3.23 -5.97
N SER A 111 -7.02 -4.38 -5.73
CA SER A 111 -5.62 -4.59 -6.03
C SER A 111 -5.48 -4.97 -7.49
N VAL A 112 -4.39 -4.51 -8.10
CA VAL A 112 -3.96 -4.93 -9.43
C VAL A 112 -2.64 -5.69 -9.33
N ARG A 113 -2.55 -6.79 -10.08
CA ARG A 113 -1.38 -7.67 -10.10
C ARG A 113 -1.07 -8.08 -11.54
N ARG A 114 0.21 -8.30 -11.83
CA ARG A 114 0.66 -8.83 -13.12
C ARG A 114 1.10 -10.27 -12.92
N MET A 115 0.43 -11.19 -13.61
CA MET A 115 0.75 -12.61 -13.52
C MET A 115 0.82 -13.20 -14.92
N ARG A 116 1.98 -13.73 -15.29
CA ARG A 116 2.23 -14.31 -16.62
C ARG A 116 1.86 -13.33 -17.75
N GLY A 117 2.17 -12.05 -17.56
CA GLY A 117 1.88 -10.97 -18.52
C GLY A 117 0.41 -10.55 -18.59
N GLN A 118 -0.46 -11.06 -17.72
CA GLN A 118 -1.87 -10.66 -17.64
C GLN A 118 -2.13 -9.76 -16.44
N ILE A 119 -3.03 -8.79 -16.61
CA ILE A 119 -3.51 -7.93 -15.52
C ILE A 119 -4.66 -8.61 -14.81
N MET A 120 -4.48 -8.85 -13.52
CA MET A 120 -5.49 -9.41 -12.64
C MET A 120 -5.99 -8.34 -11.67
N PHE A 121 -7.31 -8.21 -11.58
CA PHE A 121 -7.99 -7.39 -10.60
C PHE A 121 -8.56 -8.28 -9.51
N SER A 122 -8.35 -7.91 -8.25
CA SER A 122 -8.96 -8.58 -7.11
C SER A 122 -9.50 -7.55 -6.11
N PRO A 123 -10.72 -7.73 -5.58
CA PRO A 123 -11.25 -6.83 -4.57
C PRO A 123 -10.43 -6.98 -3.29
N ARG A 124 -10.10 -5.87 -2.66
CA ARG A 124 -9.29 -5.87 -1.44
C ARG A 124 -10.15 -6.17 -0.22
N GLN A 125 -9.62 -6.97 0.68
CA GLN A 125 -10.18 -7.17 2.01
C GLN A 125 -9.43 -6.23 2.95
N LEU A 126 -9.95 -5.03 3.20
CA LEU A 126 -9.21 -3.99 3.93
C LEU A 126 -9.25 -4.17 5.45
N GLY A 127 -10.09 -5.09 5.94
CA GLY A 127 -10.31 -5.34 7.37
C GLY A 127 -10.91 -4.14 8.10
N VAL A 128 -11.16 -4.30 9.40
CA VAL A 128 -11.62 -3.20 10.26
C VAL A 128 -10.45 -2.69 11.07
N ALA A 129 -10.20 -1.38 11.02
CA ALA A 129 -9.15 -0.72 11.79
C ALA A 129 -9.73 -0.05 13.05
N SER A 130 -9.02 -0.16 14.17
CA SER A 130 -9.38 0.54 15.41
C SER A 130 -9.12 2.04 15.31
N ASP A 131 -9.74 2.83 16.19
CA ASP A 131 -9.51 4.27 16.25
C ASP A 131 -8.04 4.63 16.52
N GLU A 132 -7.35 3.85 17.34
CA GLU A 132 -5.93 4.04 17.61
C GLU A 132 -5.07 3.76 16.37
N GLU A 133 -5.43 2.77 15.56
CA GLU A 133 -4.71 2.44 14.32
C GLU A 133 -4.94 3.49 13.25
N ILE A 134 -6.17 3.98 13.10
CA ILE A 134 -6.51 5.07 12.18
C ILE A 134 -5.74 6.34 12.58
N GLU A 135 -5.73 6.70 13.85
CA GLU A 135 -5.00 7.89 14.32
C GLU A 135 -3.50 7.74 14.12
N ARG A 136 -2.93 6.56 14.41
CA ARG A 136 -1.51 6.29 14.18
C ARG A 136 -1.13 6.48 12.71
N ASP A 137 -1.90 5.94 11.78
CA ASP A 137 -1.61 6.06 10.36
C ASP A 137 -1.87 7.49 9.84
N ARG A 138 -2.84 8.21 10.42
CA ARG A 138 -3.01 9.65 10.16
C ARG A 138 -1.78 10.45 10.56
N GLN A 139 -1.22 10.19 11.76
CA GLN A 139 0.01 10.84 12.21
C GLN A 139 1.22 10.47 11.33
N LYS A 140 1.33 9.20 10.91
CA LYS A 140 2.37 8.78 9.95
C LYS A 140 2.22 9.49 8.60
N LYS A 141 1.01 9.60 8.06
CA LYS A 141 0.72 10.32 6.80
C LYS A 141 1.14 11.78 6.91
N LEU A 142 0.75 12.48 7.98
CA LEU A 142 1.16 13.86 8.24
C LEU A 142 2.68 14.00 8.33
N THR A 143 3.34 13.06 9.02
CA THR A 143 4.81 13.04 9.12
C THR A 143 5.46 12.82 7.75
N LYS A 144 4.95 11.88 6.95
CA LYS A 144 5.47 11.52 5.61
C LYS A 144 5.23 12.63 4.59
N ALA A 145 4.14 13.38 4.70
CA ALA A 145 3.87 14.57 3.89
C ALA A 145 4.89 15.70 4.17
N GLY A 146 5.84 15.49 5.08
CA GLY A 146 6.87 16.45 5.42
C GLY A 146 6.35 17.66 6.16
N LEU A 147 5.06 17.66 6.54
CA LEU A 147 4.45 18.73 7.31
C LEU A 147 5.25 18.86 8.60
N LEU A 148 5.97 19.97 8.72
CA LEU A 148 6.74 20.25 9.93
C LEU A 148 5.75 20.26 11.10
N ARG A 149 6.03 19.42 12.11
CA ARG A 149 5.24 19.44 13.35
C ARG A 149 5.27 20.86 13.92
N GLN A 150 4.23 21.24 14.66
CA GLN A 150 4.12 22.58 15.25
C GLN A 150 5.28 22.94 16.21
N ASP A 151 6.05 21.93 16.64
CA ASP A 151 7.25 22.01 17.48
C ASP A 151 8.59 21.88 16.73
N ALA A 152 8.57 21.70 15.41
CA ALA A 152 9.79 21.70 14.60
C ALA A 152 10.34 23.13 14.45
N GLU A 153 11.66 23.29 14.54
CA GLU A 153 12.29 24.59 14.26
C GLU A 153 11.87 25.09 12.87
N GLU A 154 11.35 26.31 12.78
CA GLU A 154 10.95 26.95 11.51
C GLU A 154 12.10 26.87 10.50
N ARG A 155 11.86 26.31 9.31
CA ARG A 155 12.88 26.23 8.24
C ARG A 155 12.43 27.09 7.07
N PHE A 156 13.39 27.74 6.41
CA PHE A 156 13.10 28.61 5.27
C PHE A 156 13.94 28.20 4.07
N ARG A 157 13.54 28.53 2.84
CA ARG A 157 14.34 28.31 1.62
C ARG A 157 14.57 29.63 0.92
N CYS A 158 15.82 29.93 0.59
CA CYS A 158 16.15 31.13 -0.19
C CYS A 158 15.56 31.01 -1.60
N SER A 159 14.74 31.97 -2.04
CA SER A 159 14.14 31.98 -3.40
C SER A 159 15.12 32.38 -4.50
N SER A 160 16.32 32.83 -4.16
CA SER A 160 17.35 33.15 -5.14
C SER A 160 17.80 31.89 -5.90
N GLY A 161 17.87 31.96 -7.24
CA GLY A 161 18.38 30.88 -8.07
C GLY A 161 19.88 30.62 -7.88
N LEU A 162 20.36 29.48 -8.40
CA LEU A 162 21.79 29.13 -8.38
C LEU A 162 22.59 30.20 -9.13
N GLY A 163 23.43 30.94 -8.39
CA GLY A 163 24.24 32.06 -8.91
C GLY A 163 23.85 33.45 -8.37
N GLY A 164 22.67 33.61 -7.75
CA GLY A 164 22.25 34.88 -7.13
C GLY A 164 22.56 34.98 -5.63
N CYS A 165 22.77 33.85 -4.96
CA CYS A 165 23.17 33.74 -3.56
C CYS A 165 23.98 32.47 -3.36
N LEU A 166 24.98 32.50 -2.47
CA LEU A 166 25.73 31.31 -2.04
C LEU A 166 24.83 30.23 -1.41
N ARG A 167 23.67 30.64 -0.90
CA ARG A 167 22.63 29.78 -0.30
C ARG A 167 21.35 29.77 -1.14
N GLY A 168 21.41 30.14 -2.41
CA GLY A 168 20.27 30.16 -3.31
C GLY A 168 19.71 28.75 -3.49
N GLY A 169 18.42 28.55 -3.18
CA GLY A 169 17.79 27.23 -3.18
C GLY A 169 18.09 26.34 -1.96
N GLU A 170 18.98 26.76 -1.05
CA GLU A 170 19.30 26.00 0.16
C GLU A 170 18.30 26.26 1.30
N VAL A 171 18.22 25.29 2.22
CA VAL A 171 17.47 25.41 3.48
C VAL A 171 18.23 26.30 4.46
N LEU A 172 17.58 27.37 4.89
CA LEU A 172 18.01 28.36 5.85
C LEU A 172 17.43 28.06 7.24
N LEU A 173 18.27 28.18 8.27
CA LEU A 173 17.86 28.14 9.67
C LEU A 173 17.17 29.46 10.09
N PRO A 174 16.37 29.50 11.17
CA PRO A 174 15.72 30.73 11.65
C PRO A 174 16.68 31.91 11.82
N ARG A 175 17.89 31.64 12.32
CA ARG A 175 18.96 32.64 12.51
C ARG A 175 19.57 33.19 11.21
N GLN A 176 19.18 32.65 10.05
CA GLN A 176 19.69 32.99 8.72
C GLN A 176 18.66 33.75 7.88
N VAL A 177 17.50 34.06 8.45
CA VAL A 177 16.46 34.88 7.84
C VAL A 177 16.13 36.09 8.71
N ASN A 178 15.58 37.13 8.09
CA ASN A 178 14.98 38.26 8.78
C ASN A 178 13.51 38.38 8.37
N LYS A 179 12.67 38.81 9.30
CA LYS A 179 11.23 39.01 9.06
C LYS A 179 10.95 40.48 8.81
N ASP A 180 10.21 40.78 7.74
CA ASP A 180 9.63 42.10 7.49
C ASP A 180 8.15 41.94 7.12
N GLY A 181 7.28 42.36 8.03
CA GLY A 181 5.85 42.10 7.97
C GLY A 181 5.53 40.59 7.99
N THR A 182 4.85 40.13 6.94
CA THR A 182 4.46 38.72 6.74
C THR A 182 5.45 37.95 5.86
N ARG A 183 6.56 38.58 5.43
CA ARG A 183 7.55 37.97 4.55
C ARG A 183 8.86 37.73 5.28
N TRP A 184 9.57 36.70 4.85
CA TRP A 184 10.89 36.37 5.34
C TRP A 184 11.91 36.61 4.24
N TYR A 185 13.13 36.99 4.63
CA TYR A 185 14.20 37.33 3.70
C TYR A 185 15.49 36.68 4.13
N CYS A 186 16.25 36.15 3.18
CA CYS A 186 17.56 35.57 3.43
C CYS A 186 18.53 36.68 3.89
N LEU A 187 19.12 36.53 5.08
CA LEU A 187 20.08 37.51 5.63
C LEU A 187 21.31 37.70 4.72
N SER A 188 21.66 36.70 3.91
CA SER A 188 22.86 36.74 3.08
C SER A 188 22.70 37.51 1.77
N CYS A 189 21.49 37.60 1.22
CA CYS A 189 21.28 38.17 -0.12
C CYS A 189 20.06 39.10 -0.24
N GLY A 190 19.21 39.19 0.79
CA GLY A 190 18.01 40.01 0.79
C GLY A 190 16.87 39.50 -0.10
N TYR A 191 17.04 38.37 -0.80
CA TYR A 191 15.93 37.72 -1.51
C TYR A 191 14.93 37.11 -0.54
N GLU A 192 13.68 37.01 -0.96
CA GLU A 192 12.61 36.38 -0.20
C GLU A 192 13.02 34.94 0.18
N ALA A 193 12.84 34.61 1.45
CA ALA A 193 12.97 33.26 1.95
C ALA A 193 11.55 32.73 2.20
N VAL A 194 11.22 31.60 1.60
CA VAL A 194 9.88 31.00 1.75
C VAL A 194 9.95 29.97 2.87
N GLU A 195 9.02 30.05 3.81
CA GLU A 195 8.90 29.04 4.87
C GLU A 195 8.66 27.66 4.25
N ILE A 196 9.44 26.68 4.68
CA ILE A 196 9.32 25.30 4.26
C ILE A 196 8.30 24.66 5.20
N ILE A 197 7.03 24.70 4.81
CA ILE A 197 5.95 24.11 5.60
C ILE A 197 5.91 22.58 5.41
N ALA A 198 6.42 22.10 4.27
CA ALA A 198 6.58 20.69 3.94
C ALA A 198 7.87 20.43 3.15
N GLU A 199 8.61 19.37 3.49
CA GLU A 199 9.64 18.80 2.62
C GLU A 199 9.13 17.49 2.00
N PRO A 200 9.07 17.36 0.67
CA PRO A 200 8.70 16.08 0.08
C PRO A 200 9.72 15.02 0.53
N PRO A 201 9.28 13.86 1.01
CA PRO A 201 10.20 12.82 1.45
C PRO A 201 11.12 12.43 0.29
N LEU A 202 12.41 12.29 0.56
CA LEU A 202 13.33 11.63 -0.37
C LEU A 202 12.82 10.19 -0.53
N LEU A 203 12.32 9.86 -1.73
CA LEU A 203 11.76 8.55 -2.06
C LEU A 203 12.88 7.51 -2.26
N ASP A 204 13.74 7.31 -1.27
CA ASP A 204 14.89 6.39 -1.39
C ASP A 204 14.56 4.96 -0.95
N ASP A 205 13.51 4.72 -0.16
CA ASP A 205 13.16 3.38 0.32
C ASP A 205 11.79 2.91 -0.16
N LEU A 206 11.66 2.64 -1.47
CA LEU A 206 10.61 1.75 -1.97
C LEU A 206 11.05 0.28 -1.97
N ASP A 207 12.23 0.00 -1.42
CA ASP A 207 12.70 -1.36 -1.22
C ASP A 207 11.99 -1.92 0.01
N GLY A 208 10.75 -2.38 -0.17
CA GLY A 208 9.99 -3.17 0.81
C GLY A 208 10.61 -4.54 1.09
N GLY A 209 11.94 -4.67 0.97
CA GLY A 209 12.78 -5.83 1.18
C GLY A 209 12.20 -7.18 0.74
N PRO A 210 12.69 -8.30 1.30
CA PRO A 210 12.06 -9.60 1.07
C PRO A 210 10.68 -9.64 1.73
N VAL A 211 9.72 -10.31 1.09
CA VAL A 211 8.42 -10.59 1.70
C VAL A 211 8.63 -11.57 2.86
N GLN A 212 8.10 -11.21 4.02
CA GLN A 212 8.13 -12.02 5.23
C GLN A 212 6.72 -12.38 5.67
N VAL A 213 6.61 -13.57 6.26
CA VAL A 213 5.38 -14.09 6.86
C VAL A 213 5.68 -14.41 8.32
N THR A 214 5.10 -13.64 9.23
CA THR A 214 5.18 -13.90 10.66
C THR A 214 4.02 -14.79 11.09
N VAL A 215 4.33 -15.98 11.60
CA VAL A 215 3.36 -16.94 12.12
C VAL A 215 3.10 -16.62 13.59
N GLN A 216 1.82 -16.45 13.94
CA GLN A 216 1.36 -16.15 15.28
C GLN A 216 0.31 -17.17 15.75
N HIS A 217 0.38 -17.51 17.04
CA HIS A 217 -0.64 -18.28 17.75
C HIS A 217 -1.20 -17.41 18.87
N GLY A 218 -2.46 -16.97 18.72
CA GLY A 218 -2.96 -15.87 19.55
C GLY A 218 -2.02 -14.67 19.43
N TYR A 219 -1.61 -14.09 20.55
CA TYR A 219 -0.70 -12.93 20.59
C TYR A 219 0.80 -13.29 20.52
N SER A 220 1.16 -14.57 20.51
CA SER A 220 2.55 -15.01 20.52
C SER A 220 3.09 -15.18 19.11
N VAL A 221 4.19 -14.50 18.81
CA VAL A 221 4.98 -14.73 17.59
C VAL A 221 5.74 -16.04 17.73
N ARG A 222 5.62 -16.93 16.74
CA ARG A 222 6.33 -18.21 16.69
C ARG A 222 7.59 -18.11 15.86
N CYS A 223 7.44 -17.68 14.62
CA CYS A 223 8.53 -17.55 13.68
C CYS A 223 8.21 -16.51 12.61
N THR A 224 9.25 -16.04 11.94
CA THR A 224 9.14 -15.20 10.74
C THR A 224 9.88 -15.91 9.62
N ILE A 225 9.21 -16.04 8.49
CA ILE A 225 9.68 -16.83 7.35
C ILE A 225 9.75 -15.93 6.13
N THR A 226 10.90 -15.89 5.48
CA THR A 226 11.04 -15.22 4.19
C THR A 226 10.38 -16.06 3.11
N VAL A 227 9.49 -15.45 2.31
CA VAL A 227 8.85 -16.12 1.18
C VAL A 227 9.90 -16.38 0.10
N PRO A 228 10.16 -17.64 -0.27
CA PRO A 228 11.11 -17.97 -1.32
C PRO A 228 10.50 -17.67 -2.70
N SER A 229 11.35 -17.57 -3.73
CA SER A 229 10.92 -17.17 -5.07
C SER A 229 9.99 -18.18 -5.77
N ASP A 230 10.04 -19.44 -5.39
CA ASP A 230 9.14 -20.52 -5.86
C ASP A 230 7.82 -20.61 -5.06
N GLY A 231 7.72 -19.84 -3.97
CA GLY A 231 6.57 -19.73 -3.10
C GLY A 231 6.67 -20.56 -1.83
N LEU A 232 5.92 -20.16 -0.81
CA LEU A 232 5.84 -20.75 0.51
C LEU A 232 4.51 -21.50 0.65
N THR A 233 4.55 -22.80 0.92
CA THR A 233 3.35 -23.59 1.25
C THR A 233 3.29 -23.82 2.75
N LEU A 234 2.17 -23.43 3.37
CA LEU A 234 1.95 -23.49 4.81
C LEU A 234 0.79 -24.45 5.12
N GLY A 235 0.96 -25.22 6.18
CA GLY A 235 -0.07 -26.13 6.67
C GLY A 235 0.46 -27.00 7.79
N ARG A 236 -0.10 -28.20 7.92
CA ARG A 236 0.30 -29.17 8.93
C ARG A 236 1.34 -30.14 8.38
N ALA A 237 2.47 -30.30 9.08
CA ALA A 237 3.53 -31.20 8.62
C ALA A 237 3.05 -32.65 8.47
N THR A 238 3.64 -33.33 7.50
CA THR A 238 3.59 -34.79 7.40
C THR A 238 4.99 -35.31 7.06
N ARG A 239 5.35 -36.50 7.58
CA ARG A 239 6.66 -37.13 7.33
C ARG A 239 7.01 -37.32 5.85
N SER A 240 6.02 -37.23 4.96
CA SER A 240 6.16 -37.43 3.50
C SER A 240 6.24 -36.15 2.67
N ARG A 241 6.13 -34.96 3.27
CA ARG A 241 6.09 -33.68 2.53
C ARG A 241 7.01 -32.65 3.16
N ALA A 242 8.26 -32.63 2.70
CA ALA A 242 9.29 -31.70 3.16
C ALA A 242 9.14 -30.27 2.58
N ASP A 243 8.28 -30.11 1.59
CA ASP A 243 7.94 -28.85 0.91
C ASP A 243 6.90 -28.01 1.67
N ILE A 244 6.33 -28.56 2.74
CA ILE A 244 5.33 -27.88 3.57
C ILE A 244 5.99 -27.35 4.83
N THR A 245 5.85 -26.06 5.06
CA THR A 245 6.21 -25.43 6.33
C THR A 245 5.11 -25.68 7.34
N ASP A 246 5.46 -26.34 8.45
CA ASP A 246 4.54 -26.58 9.56
C ASP A 246 4.23 -25.28 10.30
N VAL A 247 2.95 -24.97 10.44
CA VAL A 247 2.47 -23.83 11.26
C VAL A 247 1.74 -24.29 12.52
N THR A 248 1.73 -25.60 12.78
CA THR A 248 0.95 -26.23 13.84
C THR A 248 1.77 -26.70 15.03
N GLU A 249 3.09 -26.46 15.02
CA GLU A 249 3.98 -26.76 16.14
C GLU A 249 3.43 -26.13 17.44
N ASP A 250 3.47 -26.89 18.54
CA ASP A 250 2.92 -26.52 19.85
C ASP A 250 1.40 -26.26 19.95
N LEU A 251 0.61 -26.53 18.91
CA LEU A 251 -0.85 -26.51 19.00
C LEU A 251 -1.39 -27.81 19.63
N GLY A 252 -2.53 -27.70 20.34
CA GLY A 252 -3.27 -28.87 20.81
C GLY A 252 -3.88 -29.67 19.65
N ARG A 253 -4.12 -30.97 19.83
CA ARG A 253 -4.64 -31.85 18.75
C ARG A 253 -5.87 -31.29 18.04
N ASP A 254 -6.83 -30.77 18.80
CA ASP A 254 -8.07 -30.24 18.25
C ASP A 254 -7.82 -29.04 17.32
N GLN A 255 -6.86 -28.18 17.68
CA GLN A 255 -6.44 -27.02 16.88
C GLN A 255 -5.63 -27.42 15.64
N VAL A 256 -4.81 -28.46 15.77
CA VAL A 256 -4.03 -29.03 14.66
C VAL A 256 -4.95 -29.62 13.58
N ASP A 257 -6.09 -30.19 13.96
CA ASP A 257 -7.06 -30.78 13.01
C ASP A 257 -7.83 -29.75 12.18
N GLU A 258 -7.93 -28.50 12.65
CA GLU A 258 -8.50 -27.37 11.91
C GLU A 258 -7.57 -26.84 10.80
N ILE A 259 -6.33 -27.34 10.74
CA ILE A 259 -5.33 -26.94 9.76
C ILE A 259 -5.03 -28.11 8.81
N SER A 260 -5.44 -27.92 7.55
CA SER A 260 -5.12 -28.80 6.42
C SER A 260 -3.63 -29.06 6.27
N ARG A 261 -3.27 -30.18 5.64
CA ARG A 261 -1.85 -30.50 5.41
C ARG A 261 -1.25 -29.49 4.43
N THR A 262 -1.95 -29.22 3.34
CA THR A 262 -1.67 -28.08 2.46
C THR A 262 -2.81 -27.08 2.60
N HIS A 263 -2.58 -26.00 3.35
CA HIS A 263 -3.66 -25.10 3.75
C HIS A 263 -3.69 -23.83 2.91
N VAL A 264 -2.55 -23.14 2.83
CA VAL A 264 -2.38 -21.96 1.97
C VAL A 264 -1.04 -21.99 1.27
N ARG A 265 -0.98 -21.32 0.13
CA ARG A 265 0.27 -21.05 -0.57
C ARG A 265 0.42 -19.55 -0.77
N ILE A 266 1.58 -19.02 -0.39
CA ILE A 266 1.98 -17.64 -0.63
C ILE A 266 3.04 -17.66 -1.74
N PHE A 267 2.88 -16.86 -2.77
CA PHE A 267 3.81 -16.82 -3.91
C PHE A 267 3.89 -15.42 -4.49
N LEU A 268 4.87 -15.17 -5.36
CA LEU A 268 5.12 -13.85 -5.92
C LEU A 268 4.56 -13.73 -7.33
N ASP A 269 4.06 -12.53 -7.66
CA ASP A 269 3.65 -12.15 -9.01
C ASP A 269 4.85 -11.73 -9.88
N ASP A 270 4.60 -11.27 -11.11
CA ASP A 270 5.66 -10.88 -12.06
C ASP A 270 6.48 -9.66 -11.56
N ASP A 271 5.89 -8.85 -10.66
CA ASP A 271 6.52 -7.68 -10.04
C ASP A 271 7.18 -8.01 -8.69
N GLY A 272 7.15 -9.28 -8.27
CA GLY A 272 7.70 -9.73 -7.00
C GLY A 272 6.84 -9.37 -5.79
N ARG A 273 5.55 -9.08 -5.98
CA ARG A 273 4.57 -8.80 -4.92
C ARG A 273 3.85 -10.08 -4.49
N PRO A 274 3.50 -10.24 -3.21
CA PRO A 274 2.89 -11.47 -2.73
C PRO A 274 1.41 -11.60 -3.09
N LEU A 275 1.06 -12.85 -3.34
CA LEU A 275 -0.28 -13.38 -3.52
C LEU A 275 -0.47 -14.52 -2.52
N VAL A 276 -1.69 -14.72 -2.03
CA VAL A 276 -2.09 -15.90 -1.27
C VAL A 276 -3.21 -16.64 -1.98
N GLU A 277 -3.14 -17.96 -2.01
CA GLU A 277 -4.25 -18.82 -2.41
C GLU A 277 -4.57 -19.83 -1.31
N HIS A 278 -5.86 -20.06 -1.08
CA HIS A 278 -6.31 -21.18 -0.27
C HIS A 278 -6.20 -22.47 -1.09
N VAL A 279 -5.41 -23.43 -0.60
CA VAL A 279 -5.14 -24.67 -1.32
C VAL A 279 -6.27 -25.67 -1.00
N PRO A 280 -6.88 -26.31 -2.01
CA PRO A 280 -7.96 -27.27 -1.79
C PRO A 280 -7.52 -28.48 -0.94
N GLU A 281 -8.29 -28.78 0.11
CA GLU A 281 -8.50 -30.15 0.62
C GLU A 281 -10.02 -30.40 0.70
N GLN A 282 -10.44 -31.66 0.54
CA GLN A 282 -11.85 -32.04 0.33
C GLN A 282 -12.77 -31.78 1.53
N ASP A 283 -12.26 -31.43 2.72
CA ASP A 283 -13.07 -31.25 3.92
C ASP A 283 -12.72 -29.99 4.76
N GLN A 284 -13.77 -29.20 5.03
CA GLN A 284 -14.08 -28.27 6.14
C GLN A 284 -13.15 -27.11 6.52
N ASN A 285 -11.87 -27.12 6.16
CA ASN A 285 -10.94 -26.09 6.61
C ASN A 285 -11.02 -24.82 5.75
N ALA A 286 -11.03 -23.64 6.37
CA ALA A 286 -11.17 -22.35 5.71
C ALA A 286 -9.98 -21.44 6.04
N SER A 287 -9.67 -20.52 5.13
CA SER A 287 -8.73 -19.43 5.36
C SER A 287 -9.43 -18.10 5.14
N PHE A 288 -9.01 -17.07 5.87
CA PHE A 288 -9.64 -15.75 5.85
C PHE A 288 -8.58 -14.67 5.76
N LEU A 289 -8.75 -13.70 4.86
CA LEU A 289 -7.87 -12.54 4.73
C LEU A 289 -8.54 -11.33 5.39
N ASN A 290 -7.82 -10.70 6.31
CA ASN A 290 -8.25 -9.54 7.10
C ASN A 290 -9.70 -9.66 7.62
N PRO A 291 -10.05 -10.77 8.29
CA PRO A 291 -11.42 -11.01 8.71
C PRO A 291 -11.86 -10.01 9.77
N GLU A 292 -13.14 -9.64 9.74
CA GLU A 292 -13.81 -9.19 10.97
C GLU A 292 -13.86 -10.36 11.95
N LEU A 293 -13.57 -10.07 13.22
CA LEU A 293 -13.65 -11.07 14.28
C LEU A 293 -14.98 -10.95 15.04
N ASP A 294 -15.58 -12.08 15.38
CA ASP A 294 -16.71 -12.12 16.30
C ASP A 294 -16.26 -11.91 17.77
N PHE A 295 -17.22 -11.91 18.71
CA PHE A 295 -16.93 -11.72 20.14
C PHE A 295 -16.06 -12.83 20.75
N ALA A 296 -15.94 -13.99 20.08
CA ALA A 296 -15.07 -15.09 20.48
C ALA A 296 -13.70 -15.02 19.78
N GLY A 297 -13.44 -13.99 18.99
CA GLY A 297 -12.19 -13.82 18.23
C GLY A 297 -12.12 -14.66 16.96
N ARG A 298 -13.25 -15.21 16.48
CA ARG A 298 -13.28 -16.07 15.28
C ARG A 298 -13.57 -15.26 14.02
N PRO A 299 -12.98 -15.62 12.86
CA PRO A 299 -13.27 -15.00 11.59
C PRO A 299 -14.75 -15.08 11.22
N LYS A 300 -15.36 -13.92 10.95
CA LYS A 300 -16.75 -13.76 10.52
C LYS A 300 -16.86 -13.41 9.03
N SER A 301 -15.83 -12.81 8.45
CA SER A 301 -15.80 -12.34 7.06
C SER A 301 -14.43 -12.61 6.40
N GLY A 302 -14.25 -12.26 5.13
CA GLY A 302 -12.94 -12.34 4.47
C GLY A 302 -12.52 -13.74 4.02
N ARG A 303 -13.46 -14.68 3.94
CA ARG A 303 -13.17 -16.07 3.54
C ARG A 303 -12.58 -16.11 2.13
N LEU A 304 -11.42 -16.76 2.00
CA LEU A 304 -10.77 -16.98 0.71
C LEU A 304 -11.50 -18.05 -0.10
N ALA A 305 -11.70 -17.78 -1.38
CA ALA A 305 -12.13 -18.80 -2.32
C ALA A 305 -10.98 -19.77 -2.62
N THR A 306 -11.31 -21.05 -2.74
CA THR A 306 -10.35 -22.11 -3.05
C THR A 306 -9.70 -21.89 -4.42
N ALA A 307 -8.38 -22.05 -4.48
CA ALA A 307 -7.56 -21.91 -5.69
C ALA A 307 -7.72 -20.58 -6.43
N LEU A 308 -8.23 -19.54 -5.76
CA LEU A 308 -8.25 -18.18 -6.27
C LEU A 308 -7.16 -17.38 -5.56
N PRO A 309 -6.26 -16.70 -6.30
CA PRO A 309 -5.23 -15.86 -5.70
C PRO A 309 -5.79 -14.51 -5.26
N TYR A 310 -5.31 -14.06 -4.10
CA TYR A 310 -5.62 -12.76 -3.51
C TYR A 310 -4.32 -11.98 -3.29
N ALA A 311 -4.35 -10.70 -3.64
CA ALA A 311 -3.26 -9.78 -3.35
C ALA A 311 -3.03 -9.64 -1.84
N LEU A 312 -1.77 -9.74 -1.44
CA LEU A 312 -1.31 -9.39 -0.09
C LEU A 312 -0.51 -8.08 -0.15
N GLU A 313 -0.74 -7.21 0.83
CA GLU A 313 0.01 -5.99 1.11
C GLU A 313 0.65 -6.04 2.50
N ASP A 314 1.54 -5.09 2.77
CA ASP A 314 2.18 -4.96 4.08
C ASP A 314 1.14 -4.76 5.20
N GLY A 315 1.28 -5.54 6.26
CA GLY A 315 0.37 -5.52 7.41
C GLY A 315 -0.92 -6.32 7.22
N ASP A 316 -1.15 -6.98 6.09
CA ASP A 316 -2.28 -7.91 5.93
C ASP A 316 -2.13 -9.13 6.86
N GLU A 317 -3.26 -9.65 7.34
CA GLU A 317 -3.34 -10.84 8.19
C GLU A 317 -4.18 -11.94 7.52
N VAL A 318 -3.61 -13.14 7.41
CA VAL A 318 -4.31 -14.35 6.94
C VAL A 318 -4.56 -15.28 8.14
N HIS A 319 -5.82 -15.56 8.42
CA HIS A 319 -6.26 -16.48 9.46
C HIS A 319 -6.48 -17.87 8.86
N LEU A 320 -5.91 -18.89 9.50
CA LEU A 320 -6.07 -20.28 9.11
C LEU A 320 -7.03 -21.00 10.06
N GLY A 321 -7.86 -21.89 9.53
CA GLY A 321 -8.95 -22.52 10.28
C GLY A 321 -9.89 -21.45 10.86
N PRO A 322 -10.51 -21.68 12.03
CA PRO A 322 -11.36 -20.70 12.70
C PRO A 322 -10.57 -19.55 13.38
N GLY A 323 -9.36 -19.22 12.89
CA GLY A 323 -8.52 -18.13 13.42
C GLY A 323 -7.43 -18.58 14.38
N THR A 324 -7.19 -19.89 14.49
CA THR A 324 -6.22 -20.51 15.41
C THR A 324 -4.78 -20.10 15.10
N VAL A 325 -4.43 -20.01 13.81
CA VAL A 325 -3.12 -19.53 13.34
C VAL A 325 -3.33 -18.24 12.56
N ARG A 326 -2.51 -17.23 12.83
CA ARG A 326 -2.50 -15.96 12.09
C ARG A 326 -1.16 -15.78 11.38
N LEU A 327 -1.21 -15.41 10.12
CA LEU A 327 -0.05 -15.12 9.28
C LEU A 327 -0.06 -13.62 9.01
N ARG A 328 0.91 -12.88 9.53
CA ARG A 328 1.07 -11.46 9.27
C ARG A 328 2.09 -11.24 8.17
N ILE A 329 1.70 -10.47 7.16
CA ILE A 329 2.56 -10.13 6.02
C ILE A 329 3.38 -8.89 6.34
N GLY A 330 4.68 -8.96 6.07
CA GLY A 330 5.63 -7.87 6.24
C GLY A 330 6.52 -7.70 5.02
N PHE A 331 6.81 -6.45 4.64
CA PHE A 331 7.72 -6.11 3.54
C PHE A 331 9.01 -5.50 4.11
N GLY A 332 10.12 -6.25 4.05
CA GLY A 332 11.44 -5.72 4.39
C GLY A 332 11.71 -5.61 5.89
N GLY A 333 13.00 -5.57 6.23
CA GLY A 333 13.48 -5.86 7.57
C GLY A 333 13.51 -4.65 8.49
N ASP A 334 12.72 -4.71 9.57
CA ASP A 334 13.09 -4.10 10.84
C ASP A 334 13.75 -5.19 11.71
N GLN A 335 14.98 -4.91 12.11
CA GLN A 335 15.44 -5.26 13.46
C GLN A 335 14.94 -4.21 14.44
#